data_AF-A0A420U7M2-F1
#
_entry.id   AF-A0A420U7M2-F1
#
_cell.length_a   1.000
_cell.length_b   1.000
_cell.length_c   1.000
_cell.angle_alpha   90.00
_cell.angle_beta   90.00
_cell.angle_gamma   90.00
#
_symmetry.space_group_name_H-M   'P 1'
#
loop_
_entity.id
_entity.type
_entity.pdbx_description
1 polymer ?
#
loop_
_entity_poly.entity_id
_entity_poly.type
_entity_poly.pdbx_seq_one_letter_code
_entity_poly.pdbx_strand_id
1 'polypeptide(L)'
;MNPVELDGRTGEGGGQVVRVAIAIAALTGQAVTITNVRGNRERGGLKSQHVTSIQFLAEITDADVEGLSVGSKTITFAPRRGPTELYQRNIKISAESGSASTLLILQAVFPFLIFAGNDSEESVELSISGGSNVSFSLSFEYLDQVLLPTLEERFGIHVERALERRGWSLGPQSRGQIRLNFHPLKIGQTLRYKSPEQRAYPESYEIKSIDVSMVVPGSTHERLQASLTRGLGDLFSGVDVHFKHVEDTSLDSRWYILLVAHSTSGIRWGHDWLGSIPKKTKNRDMFVDQVSRKLCRGLYDEVAVCGQVDVHLQDQVVVFQALCEGYSSFPRGDASDDSPPDTLIDAMGNLDIDTGRMRKEKTNEPFGYGSLHTQTARWVASEMLPSVEFYNKGNLVKGAGISMK
;
A
#
# COMPACT_ATOMS: atom_id res chain seq x y z
N MET A 1 9.95 -16.32 23.82
CA MET A 1 11.08 -15.81 23.01
C MET A 1 11.29 -14.37 23.37
N ASN A 2 12.53 -13.86 23.30
CA ASN A 2 12.76 -12.43 23.53
C ASN A 2 12.10 -11.62 22.40
N PRO A 3 11.43 -10.50 22.70
CA PRO A 3 10.89 -9.63 21.67
C PRO A 3 11.97 -9.09 20.74
N VAL A 4 11.64 -8.90 19.46
CA VAL A 4 12.43 -8.07 18.55
C VAL A 4 12.24 -6.62 18.98
N GLU A 5 13.33 -5.89 19.15
CA GLU A 5 13.33 -4.50 19.62
C GLU A 5 13.50 -3.55 18.44
N LEU A 6 12.50 -2.69 18.21
CA LEU A 6 12.51 -1.71 17.12
C LEU A 6 12.43 -0.28 17.69
N ASP A 7 13.23 0.63 17.12
CA ASP A 7 13.09 2.07 17.34
C ASP A 7 12.18 2.68 16.28
N GLY A 8 11.01 3.17 16.71
CA GLY A 8 10.01 3.84 15.88
C GLY A 8 10.45 5.20 15.29
N ARG A 9 11.69 5.63 15.53
CA ARG A 9 12.36 6.75 14.84
C ARG A 9 13.16 6.30 13.61
N THR A 10 13.44 5.01 13.46
CA THR A 10 14.24 4.52 12.33
C THR A 10 13.52 4.77 11.01
N GLY A 11 14.27 5.25 10.01
CA GLY A 11 13.74 5.56 8.68
C GLY A 11 12.76 6.72 8.69
N GLU A 12 11.56 6.52 8.13
CA GLU A 12 10.55 7.58 8.05
C GLU A 12 9.99 7.96 9.43
N GLY A 13 10.18 7.11 10.45
CA GLY A 13 9.68 7.29 11.80
C GLY A 13 8.17 7.56 11.85
N GLY A 14 7.43 6.94 10.93
CA GLY A 14 6.00 7.06 10.77
C GLY A 14 5.24 5.84 11.31
N GLY A 15 4.00 5.70 10.87
CA GLY A 15 3.14 4.59 11.32
C GLY A 15 3.43 3.26 10.62
N GLN A 16 4.22 3.26 9.55
CA GLN A 16 4.49 2.05 8.77
C GLN A 16 5.30 1.02 9.55
N VAL A 17 6.24 1.47 10.39
CA VAL A 17 7.01 0.59 11.28
C VAL A 17 6.07 -0.28 12.12
N VAL A 18 5.08 0.36 12.76
CA VAL A 18 4.10 -0.33 13.59
C VAL A 18 3.28 -1.32 12.76
N ARG A 19 2.77 -0.92 11.59
CA ARG A 19 1.90 -1.78 10.79
C ARG A 19 2.62 -3.04 10.30
N VAL A 20 3.81 -2.87 9.73
CA VAL A 20 4.58 -4.00 9.18
C VAL A 20 5.05 -4.93 10.30
N ALA A 21 5.61 -4.37 11.38
CA ALA A 21 6.11 -5.17 12.49
C ALA A 21 5.01 -5.98 13.18
N ILE A 22 3.87 -5.35 13.50
CA ILE A 22 2.74 -6.03 14.14
C ILE A 22 2.12 -7.08 13.20
N ALA A 23 1.99 -6.79 11.91
CA ALA A 23 1.47 -7.76 10.93
C ALA A 23 2.35 -9.02 10.88
N ILE A 24 3.67 -8.85 10.80
CA ILE A 24 4.62 -9.97 10.77
C ILE A 24 4.66 -10.68 12.12
N ALA A 25 4.66 -9.95 13.25
CA ALA A 25 4.62 -10.53 14.59
C ALA A 25 3.40 -11.43 14.76
N ALA A 26 2.20 -10.92 14.46
CA ALA A 26 0.94 -11.65 14.53
C ALA A 26 0.96 -12.92 13.68
N LEU A 27 1.56 -12.86 12.49
CA LEU A 27 1.63 -13.98 11.57
C LEU A 27 2.69 -15.03 11.97
N THR A 28 3.81 -14.63 12.56
CA THR A 28 4.96 -15.52 12.84
C THR A 28 5.01 -16.04 14.28
N GLY A 29 4.25 -15.44 15.21
CA GLY A 29 4.40 -15.70 16.63
C GLY A 29 5.58 -14.97 17.29
N GLN A 30 6.40 -14.23 16.52
CA GLN A 30 7.55 -13.50 17.06
C GLN A 30 7.08 -12.23 17.78
N ALA A 31 7.30 -12.18 19.09
CA ALA A 31 7.02 -10.98 19.88
C ALA A 31 7.86 -9.78 19.41
N VAL A 32 7.30 -8.57 19.54
CA VAL A 32 7.97 -7.32 19.17
C VAL A 32 7.70 -6.22 20.18
N THR A 33 8.72 -5.43 20.49
CA THR A 33 8.65 -4.18 21.24
C THR A 33 9.04 -3.05 20.31
N ILE A 34 8.18 -2.04 20.18
CA ILE A 34 8.47 -0.84 19.39
C ILE A 34 8.51 0.35 20.35
N THR A 35 9.69 0.93 20.54
CA THR A 35 9.89 2.16 21.31
C THR A 35 9.81 3.38 20.42
N ASN A 36 9.65 4.58 20.98
CA ASN A 36 9.57 5.84 20.25
C ASN A 36 8.60 5.80 19.05
N VAL A 37 7.44 5.18 19.22
CA VAL A 37 6.42 5.04 18.17
C VAL A 37 6.15 6.39 17.54
N ARG A 38 6.34 6.49 16.21
CA ARG A 38 6.16 7.73 15.44
C ARG A 38 7.00 8.91 15.95
N GLY A 39 8.21 8.63 16.45
CA GLY A 39 9.06 9.61 17.13
C GLY A 39 9.53 10.78 16.24
N ASN A 40 9.51 10.62 14.91
CA ASN A 40 9.89 11.67 13.95
C ASN A 40 8.70 12.56 13.53
N ARG A 41 7.51 12.34 14.10
CA ARG A 41 6.31 13.14 13.80
C ARG A 41 6.07 14.13 14.94
N GLU A 42 5.61 15.34 14.61
CA GLU A 42 5.29 16.41 15.58
C GLU A 42 4.44 15.91 16.77
N ARG A 43 3.43 15.09 16.46
CA ARG A 43 2.66 14.32 17.45
C ARG A 43 2.96 12.84 17.29
N GLY A 44 3.97 12.38 18.02
CA GLY A 44 4.34 10.96 18.12
C GLY A 44 3.30 10.11 18.86
N GLY A 45 3.59 8.82 18.96
CA GLY A 45 2.75 7.80 19.58
C GLY A 45 1.72 7.16 18.65
N LEU A 46 1.06 6.11 19.15
CA LEU A 46 0.01 5.38 18.45
C LEU A 46 -1.16 6.33 18.09
N LYS A 47 -1.77 6.09 16.92
CA LYS A 47 -3.00 6.76 16.48
C LYS A 47 -4.15 5.78 16.57
N SER A 48 -5.39 6.27 16.50
CA SER A 48 -6.60 5.44 16.54
C SER A 48 -6.54 4.26 15.58
N GLN A 49 -6.11 4.44 14.33
CA GLN A 49 -5.95 3.34 13.37
C GLN A 49 -4.95 2.25 13.81
N HIS A 50 -3.85 2.62 14.50
CA HIS A 50 -2.88 1.65 15.01
C HIS A 50 -3.47 0.88 16.17
N VAL A 51 -4.10 1.59 17.12
CA VAL A 51 -4.76 0.95 18.26
C VAL A 51 -5.84 -0.01 17.77
N THR A 52 -6.67 0.40 16.81
CA THR A 52 -7.71 -0.45 16.22
C THR A 52 -7.14 -1.71 15.57
N SER A 53 -6.09 -1.59 14.75
CA SER A 53 -5.50 -2.77 14.10
C SER A 53 -4.81 -3.71 15.09
N ILE A 54 -4.07 -3.16 16.07
CA ILE A 54 -3.36 -3.96 17.08
C ILE A 54 -4.37 -4.63 18.02
N GLN A 55 -5.44 -3.92 18.42
CA GLN A 55 -6.48 -4.49 19.27
C GLN A 55 -7.16 -5.69 18.60
N PHE A 56 -7.51 -5.56 17.31
CA PHE A 56 -8.07 -6.68 16.56
C PHE A 56 -7.10 -7.87 16.47
N LEU A 57 -5.84 -7.61 16.10
CA LEU A 57 -4.83 -8.67 16.02
C LEU A 57 -4.56 -9.31 17.38
N ALA A 58 -4.56 -8.53 18.47
CA ALA A 58 -4.38 -9.04 19.82
C ALA A 58 -5.52 -9.97 20.24
N GLU A 59 -6.76 -9.63 19.91
CA GLU A 59 -7.92 -10.47 20.19
C GLU A 59 -7.83 -11.82 19.46
N ILE A 60 -7.59 -11.80 18.14
CA ILE A 60 -7.61 -13.04 17.35
C ILE A 60 -6.37 -13.92 17.55
N THR A 61 -5.24 -13.32 17.96
CA THR A 61 -4.00 -14.07 18.27
C THR A 61 -3.82 -14.35 19.76
N ASP A 62 -4.79 -13.98 20.60
CA ASP A 62 -4.71 -14.09 22.06
C ASP A 62 -3.42 -13.45 22.60
N ALA A 63 -3.01 -12.31 22.07
CA ALA A 63 -1.71 -11.71 22.38
C ALA A 63 -1.65 -11.06 23.76
N ASP A 64 -0.49 -11.16 24.41
CA ASP A 64 -0.13 -10.27 25.52
C ASP A 64 0.32 -8.93 24.95
N VAL A 65 -0.29 -7.84 25.40
CA VAL A 65 -0.05 -6.50 24.85
C VAL A 65 0.12 -5.45 25.94
N GLU A 66 1.20 -4.67 25.86
CA GLU A 66 1.48 -3.56 26.77
C GLU A 66 1.59 -2.24 26.00
N GLY A 67 1.00 -1.15 26.53
CA GLY A 67 1.08 0.16 25.91
C GLY A 67 0.11 0.38 24.73
N LEU A 68 -0.95 -0.43 24.62
CA LEU A 68 -1.98 -0.29 23.58
C LEU A 68 -2.97 0.84 23.88
N SER A 69 -2.54 2.08 23.68
CA SER A 69 -3.42 3.25 23.81
C SER A 69 -3.00 4.38 22.86
N VAL A 70 -3.96 5.24 22.49
CA VAL A 70 -3.67 6.39 21.63
C VAL A 70 -2.67 7.31 22.33
N GLY A 71 -1.62 7.71 21.61
CA GLY A 71 -0.53 8.52 22.14
C GLY A 71 0.58 7.74 22.83
N SER A 72 0.42 6.43 23.04
CA SER A 72 1.48 5.59 23.60
C SER A 72 2.72 5.60 22.72
N LYS A 73 3.89 5.78 23.32
CA LYS A 73 5.20 5.83 22.65
C LYS A 73 5.92 4.49 22.64
N THR A 74 5.42 3.51 23.37
CA THR A 74 5.97 2.16 23.42
C THR A 74 4.83 1.16 23.32
N ILE A 75 5.02 0.12 22.52
CA ILE A 75 4.07 -0.98 22.39
C ILE A 75 4.84 -2.30 22.40
N THR A 76 4.43 -3.22 23.26
CA THR A 76 4.89 -4.61 23.25
C THR A 76 3.73 -5.47 22.79
N PHE A 77 3.96 -6.36 21.83
CA PHE A 77 2.96 -7.25 21.27
C PHE A 77 3.54 -8.67 21.18
N ALA A 78 2.94 -9.62 21.89
CA ALA A 78 3.37 -11.01 21.97
C ALA A 78 2.20 -11.95 21.65
N PRO A 79 1.98 -12.32 20.37
CA PRO A 79 0.89 -13.19 19.95
C PRO A 79 1.10 -14.64 20.42
N ARG A 80 0.01 -15.34 20.71
CA ARG A 80 0.03 -16.74 21.19
C ARG A 80 -0.62 -17.73 20.23
N ARG A 81 -1.43 -17.27 19.28
CA ARG A 81 -2.13 -18.08 18.27
C ARG A 81 -1.82 -17.64 16.86
N GLY A 82 -1.81 -18.60 15.94
CA GLY A 82 -1.52 -18.38 14.52
C GLY A 82 -2.76 -18.14 13.65
N PRO A 83 -2.56 -17.76 12.38
CA PRO A 83 -3.65 -17.55 11.41
C PRO A 83 -4.61 -18.73 11.24
N THR A 84 -4.11 -19.97 11.24
CA THR A 84 -4.93 -21.20 11.04
C THR A 84 -5.88 -21.49 12.20
N GLU A 85 -5.69 -20.82 13.34
CA GLU A 85 -6.58 -20.90 14.50
C GLU A 85 -7.72 -19.87 14.46
N LEU A 86 -7.80 -19.04 13.41
CA LEU A 86 -8.90 -18.10 13.22
C LEU A 86 -10.16 -18.81 12.70
N TYR A 87 -11.17 -18.90 13.55
CA TYR A 87 -12.48 -19.49 13.20
C TYR A 87 -13.47 -18.49 12.59
N GLN A 88 -13.33 -17.20 12.89
CA GLN A 88 -14.29 -16.18 12.46
C GLN A 88 -14.13 -15.87 10.95
N ARG A 89 -15.21 -16.05 10.19
CA ARG A 89 -15.25 -15.76 8.74
C ARG A 89 -15.93 -14.43 8.39
N ASN A 90 -16.85 -13.95 9.22
CA ASN A 90 -17.42 -12.60 9.08
C ASN A 90 -16.78 -11.68 10.13
N ILE A 91 -15.80 -10.88 9.71
CA ILE A 91 -14.95 -10.05 10.55
C ILE A 91 -15.38 -8.59 10.42
N LYS A 92 -15.59 -7.92 11.55
CA LYS A 92 -15.97 -6.51 11.60
C LYS A 92 -15.01 -5.73 12.48
N ILE A 93 -14.27 -4.81 11.87
CA ILE A 93 -13.33 -3.91 12.56
C ILE A 93 -13.91 -2.50 12.51
N SER A 94 -14.21 -1.92 13.67
CA SER A 94 -14.72 -0.55 13.76
C SER A 94 -13.76 0.32 14.54
N ALA A 95 -13.13 1.27 13.86
CA ALA A 95 -12.25 2.23 14.51
C ALA A 95 -13.06 3.21 15.36
N GLU A 96 -12.57 3.56 16.55
CA GLU A 96 -13.26 4.54 17.41
C GLU A 96 -13.41 5.91 16.73
N SER A 97 -12.37 6.37 16.04
CA SER A 97 -12.41 7.63 15.29
C SER A 97 -12.88 7.42 13.85
N GLY A 98 -13.82 8.24 13.38
CA GLY A 98 -14.23 8.29 11.96
C GLY A 98 -13.13 8.75 11.01
N SER A 99 -12.01 9.28 11.52
CA SER A 99 -10.85 9.70 10.72
C SER A 99 -9.68 8.69 10.73
N ALA A 100 -9.81 7.57 11.44
CA ALA A 100 -8.84 6.48 11.39
C ALA A 100 -8.94 5.79 10.03
N SER A 101 -7.84 5.75 9.26
CA SER A 101 -7.87 5.19 7.91
C SER A 101 -8.28 3.72 7.92
N THR A 102 -9.34 3.38 7.19
CA THR A 102 -9.74 1.97 6.97
C THR A 102 -8.65 1.20 6.24
N LEU A 103 -7.90 1.85 5.34
CA LEU A 103 -6.90 1.20 4.51
C LEU A 103 -5.54 1.06 5.21
N LEU A 104 -5.21 1.93 6.15
CA LEU A 104 -4.05 1.69 7.02
C LEU A 104 -4.36 0.63 8.08
N ILE A 105 -5.61 0.47 8.50
CA ILE A 105 -6.02 -0.70 9.29
C ILE A 105 -5.87 -1.97 8.45
N LEU A 106 -6.39 -1.96 7.22
CA LEU A 106 -6.28 -3.08 6.27
C LEU A 106 -4.82 -3.51 6.07
N GLN A 107 -3.90 -2.56 5.84
CA GLN A 107 -2.48 -2.87 5.66
C GLN A 107 -1.85 -3.66 6.82
N ALA A 108 -2.33 -3.48 8.05
CA ALA A 108 -1.79 -4.20 9.21
C ALA A 108 -2.44 -5.58 9.39
N VAL A 109 -3.75 -5.71 9.12
CA VAL A 109 -4.50 -6.95 9.40
C VAL A 109 -4.51 -7.91 8.21
N PHE A 110 -4.46 -7.40 6.99
CA PHE A 110 -4.62 -8.21 5.78
C PHE A 110 -3.51 -9.27 5.58
N PRO A 111 -2.22 -8.99 5.86
CA PRO A 111 -1.18 -10.02 5.77
C PRO A 111 -1.47 -11.23 6.66
N PHE A 112 -1.99 -11.03 7.87
CA PHE A 112 -2.41 -12.14 8.74
C PHE A 112 -3.59 -12.92 8.14
N LEU A 113 -4.63 -12.20 7.69
CA LEU A 113 -5.86 -12.82 7.21
C LEU A 113 -5.69 -13.64 5.92
N ILE A 114 -4.73 -13.28 5.05
CA ILE A 114 -4.41 -14.08 3.85
C ILE A 114 -3.91 -15.48 4.23
N PHE A 115 -3.28 -15.66 5.39
CA PHE A 115 -2.80 -16.96 5.86
C PHE A 115 -3.79 -17.69 6.77
N ALA A 116 -5.00 -17.14 6.99
CA ALA A 116 -5.99 -17.66 7.91
C ALA A 116 -6.90 -18.76 7.31
N GLY A 117 -6.29 -19.66 6.51
CA GLY A 117 -6.98 -20.79 5.91
C GLY A 117 -7.45 -21.82 6.92
N ASN A 118 -8.51 -22.55 6.57
CA ASN A 118 -9.00 -23.71 7.31
C ASN A 118 -9.25 -24.90 6.38
N ASP A 119 -9.54 -26.06 6.96
CA ASP A 119 -9.88 -27.29 6.24
C ASP A 119 -11.12 -27.14 5.33
N SER A 120 -12.02 -26.22 5.67
CA SER A 120 -13.25 -25.95 4.90
C SER A 120 -13.04 -25.01 3.70
N GLU A 121 -11.85 -24.41 3.56
CA GLU A 121 -11.50 -23.45 2.50
C GLU A 121 -12.50 -22.27 2.37
N GLU A 122 -13.10 -21.87 3.49
CA GLU A 122 -14.13 -20.82 3.52
C GLU A 122 -13.56 -19.45 3.21
N SER A 123 -14.35 -18.61 2.53
CA SER A 123 -14.00 -17.21 2.33
C SER A 123 -14.10 -16.42 3.64
N VAL A 124 -13.35 -15.33 3.72
CA VAL A 124 -13.41 -14.35 4.81
C VAL A 124 -14.07 -13.08 4.27
N GLU A 125 -15.19 -12.70 4.89
CA GLU A 125 -15.84 -11.42 4.70
C GLU A 125 -15.34 -10.43 5.75
N LEU A 126 -14.62 -9.40 5.32
CA LEU A 126 -14.02 -8.38 6.16
C LEU A 126 -14.70 -7.03 5.94
N SER A 127 -15.28 -6.46 6.99
CA SER A 127 -15.80 -5.10 7.01
C SER A 127 -14.96 -4.20 7.90
N ILE A 128 -14.47 -3.08 7.38
CA ILE A 128 -13.71 -2.09 8.15
C ILE A 128 -14.41 -0.73 8.12
N SER A 129 -14.69 -0.19 9.30
CA SER A 129 -15.36 1.10 9.50
C SER A 129 -14.41 2.15 10.10
N GLY A 130 -14.34 3.32 9.47
CA GLY A 130 -13.33 4.35 9.76
C GLY A 130 -13.39 5.47 8.70
N GLY A 131 -12.28 6.14 8.40
CA GLY A 131 -12.19 7.09 7.30
C GLY A 131 -11.68 6.42 6.02
N SER A 132 -12.37 6.63 4.89
CA SER A 132 -11.97 6.10 3.57
C SER A 132 -11.15 7.09 2.73
N ASN A 133 -11.37 8.40 2.94
CA ASN A 133 -10.66 9.48 2.27
C ASN A 133 -10.05 10.37 3.36
N VAL A 134 -8.84 10.00 3.76
CA VAL A 134 -8.09 10.67 4.84
C VAL A 134 -6.67 10.99 4.40
N SER A 135 -6.10 12.06 4.93
CA SER A 135 -4.75 12.49 4.56
C SER A 135 -3.68 11.49 4.97
N PHE A 136 -2.62 11.39 4.16
CA PHE A 136 -1.45 10.51 4.38
C PHE A 136 -1.83 9.02 4.47
N SER A 137 -2.78 8.60 3.64
CA SER A 137 -3.25 7.22 3.46
C SER A 137 -3.60 7.02 1.99
N LEU A 138 -3.48 5.80 1.50
CA LEU A 138 -4.15 5.41 0.26
C LEU A 138 -5.68 5.60 0.40
N SER A 139 -6.34 5.80 -0.74
CA SER A 139 -7.80 5.84 -0.89
C SER A 139 -8.36 4.49 -1.33
N PHE A 140 -9.69 4.35 -1.27
CA PHE A 140 -10.35 3.14 -1.79
C PHE A 140 -10.15 3.02 -3.31
N GLU A 141 -10.20 4.13 -4.04
CA GLU A 141 -9.99 4.13 -5.48
C GLU A 141 -8.59 3.64 -5.86
N TYR A 142 -7.56 3.99 -5.08
CA TYR A 142 -6.20 3.51 -5.28
C TYR A 142 -6.06 2.02 -4.92
N LEU A 143 -6.70 1.59 -3.83
CA LEU A 143 -6.78 0.17 -3.47
C LEU A 143 -7.36 -0.65 -4.63
N ASP A 144 -8.49 -0.19 -5.17
CA ASP A 144 -9.27 -0.88 -6.19
C ASP A 144 -8.56 -0.93 -7.55
N GLN A 145 -7.91 0.15 -7.95
CA GLN A 145 -7.30 0.28 -9.28
C GLN A 145 -5.82 -0.10 -9.33
N VAL A 146 -5.09 -0.06 -8.21
CA VAL A 146 -3.62 -0.23 -8.21
C VAL A 146 -3.16 -1.37 -7.31
N LEU A 147 -3.41 -1.28 -6.00
CA LEU A 147 -2.85 -2.24 -5.03
C LEU A 147 -3.40 -3.65 -5.24
N LEU A 148 -4.72 -3.83 -5.16
CA LEU A 148 -5.30 -5.16 -5.21
C LEU A 148 -5.19 -5.83 -6.60
N PRO A 149 -5.37 -5.13 -7.75
CA PRO A 149 -5.07 -5.73 -9.05
C PRO A 149 -3.63 -6.22 -9.16
N THR A 150 -2.68 -5.51 -8.54
CA THR A 150 -1.28 -5.97 -8.47
C THR A 150 -1.14 -7.22 -7.62
N LEU A 151 -1.80 -7.29 -6.46
CA LEU A 151 -1.77 -8.49 -5.62
C LEU A 151 -2.45 -9.70 -6.29
N GLU A 152 -3.50 -9.47 -7.08
CA GLU A 152 -4.19 -10.48 -7.86
C GLU A 152 -3.29 -11.05 -8.95
N GLU A 153 -2.72 -10.18 -9.79
CA GLU A 153 -1.88 -10.60 -10.92
C GLU A 153 -0.56 -11.24 -10.48
N ARG A 154 0.02 -10.73 -9.38
CA ARG A 154 1.39 -11.06 -8.99
C ARG A 154 1.49 -12.02 -7.83
N PHE A 155 0.44 -12.19 -7.05
CA PHE A 155 0.42 -13.10 -5.90
C PHE A 155 -0.79 -14.03 -5.87
N GLY A 156 -1.75 -13.90 -6.81
CA GLY A 156 -2.95 -14.72 -6.85
C GLY A 156 -3.96 -14.41 -5.73
N ILE A 157 -3.84 -13.25 -5.08
CA ILE A 157 -4.71 -12.87 -3.95
C ILE A 157 -5.97 -12.21 -4.52
N HIS A 158 -6.99 -13.01 -4.84
CA HIS A 158 -8.27 -12.54 -5.36
C HIS A 158 -9.17 -11.97 -4.28
N VAL A 159 -9.60 -10.72 -4.47
CA VAL A 159 -10.38 -9.99 -3.45
C VAL A 159 -11.54 -9.24 -4.08
N GLU A 160 -12.76 -9.68 -3.80
CA GLU A 160 -13.95 -8.86 -4.03
C GLU A 160 -13.95 -7.69 -3.06
N ARG A 161 -14.31 -6.49 -3.52
CA ARG A 161 -14.19 -5.27 -2.72
C ARG A 161 -15.30 -4.28 -3.03
N ALA A 162 -15.73 -3.55 -1.99
CA ALA A 162 -16.72 -2.50 -2.12
C ALA A 162 -16.48 -1.37 -1.11
N LEU A 163 -16.69 -0.12 -1.54
CA LEU A 163 -16.85 1.03 -0.67
C LEU A 163 -18.34 1.22 -0.40
N GLU A 164 -18.80 0.76 0.77
CA GLU A 164 -20.22 0.82 1.12
C GLU A 164 -20.65 2.21 1.57
N ARG A 165 -19.74 2.93 2.21
CA ARG A 165 -19.96 4.32 2.64
C ARG A 165 -18.64 5.07 2.62
N ARG A 166 -18.66 6.29 2.10
CA ARG A 166 -17.50 7.18 2.11
C ARG A 166 -17.38 7.91 3.45
N GLY A 167 -16.15 8.01 3.98
CA GLY A 167 -15.81 8.71 5.21
C GLY A 167 -14.66 9.67 5.01
N TRP A 168 -14.82 10.90 5.50
CA TRP A 168 -13.88 11.99 5.25
C TRP A 168 -13.23 12.51 6.54
N SER A 169 -11.93 12.77 6.48
CA SER A 169 -11.25 13.58 7.49
C SER A 169 -11.34 15.08 7.23
N LEU A 170 -11.65 15.49 5.99
CA LEU A 170 -11.81 16.89 5.59
C LEU A 170 -13.27 17.34 5.62
N GLY A 171 -13.50 18.60 5.99
CA GLY A 171 -14.85 19.12 6.23
C GLY A 171 -15.48 18.54 7.51
N PRO A 172 -16.82 18.46 7.58
CA PRO A 172 -17.49 17.71 8.65
C PRO A 172 -17.00 16.26 8.64
N GLN A 173 -16.47 15.78 9.77
CA GLN A 173 -15.98 14.42 9.86
C GLN A 173 -17.11 13.43 9.60
N SER A 174 -16.82 12.37 8.86
CA SER A 174 -17.79 11.32 8.55
C SER A 174 -17.11 9.96 8.55
N ARG A 175 -17.88 8.93 8.87
CA ARG A 175 -17.42 7.55 8.96
C ARG A 175 -17.81 6.79 7.70
N GLY A 176 -16.82 6.25 7.03
CA GLY A 176 -16.94 5.34 5.91
C GLY A 176 -16.93 3.89 6.35
N GLN A 177 -17.06 3.01 5.37
CA GLN A 177 -17.09 1.57 5.52
C GLN A 177 -16.66 0.91 4.21
N ILE A 178 -15.70 0.00 4.30
CA ILE A 178 -15.27 -0.86 3.19
C ILE A 178 -15.61 -2.30 3.53
N ARG A 179 -15.91 -3.09 2.49
CA ARG A 179 -16.13 -4.54 2.58
C ARG A 179 -15.20 -5.25 1.60
N LEU A 180 -14.59 -6.34 2.05
CA LEU A 180 -13.74 -7.21 1.25
C LEU A 180 -14.22 -8.66 1.44
N ASN A 181 -14.15 -9.48 0.40
CA ASN A 181 -14.39 -10.92 0.46
C ASN A 181 -13.29 -11.63 -0.33
N PHE A 182 -12.61 -12.58 0.31
CA PHE A 182 -11.47 -13.29 -0.29
C PHE A 182 -11.31 -14.67 0.33
N HIS A 183 -10.67 -15.57 -0.40
CA HIS A 183 -10.25 -16.86 0.14
C HIS A 183 -8.81 -16.74 0.68
N PRO A 184 -8.58 -17.05 1.97
CA PRO A 184 -7.22 -17.25 2.47
C PRO A 184 -6.50 -18.37 1.72
N LEU A 185 -5.17 -18.39 1.82
CA LEU A 185 -4.34 -19.50 1.38
C LEU A 185 -4.72 -20.77 2.15
N LYS A 186 -4.68 -21.92 1.47
CA LYS A 186 -4.93 -23.22 2.10
C LYS A 186 -3.90 -23.49 3.18
N ILE A 187 -4.26 -24.31 4.18
CA ILE A 187 -3.30 -24.79 5.17
C ILE A 187 -2.13 -25.48 4.43
N GLY A 188 -0.91 -25.13 4.79
CA GLY A 188 0.32 -25.62 4.16
C GLY A 188 0.70 -24.92 2.85
N GLN A 189 -0.13 -24.01 2.32
CA GLN A 189 0.17 -23.28 1.10
C GLN A 189 1.04 -22.05 1.39
N THR A 190 1.99 -21.82 0.50
CA THR A 190 2.84 -20.62 0.48
C THR A 190 2.27 -19.56 -0.47
N LEU A 191 2.49 -18.29 -0.12
CA LEU A 191 2.26 -17.20 -1.07
C LEU A 191 3.33 -17.26 -2.17
N ARG A 192 2.95 -17.27 -3.44
CA ARG A 192 3.90 -17.34 -4.56
C ARG A 192 3.80 -16.12 -5.44
N TYR A 193 4.96 -15.62 -5.86
CA TYR A 193 5.04 -14.53 -6.80
C TYR A 193 4.99 -15.03 -8.25
N LYS A 194 4.16 -14.40 -9.08
CA LYS A 194 4.10 -14.60 -10.52
C LYS A 194 4.87 -13.47 -11.22
N SER A 195 5.96 -13.82 -11.89
CA SER A 195 6.69 -12.87 -12.74
C SER A 195 5.79 -12.37 -13.86
N PRO A 196 5.87 -11.07 -14.21
CA PRO A 196 5.21 -10.56 -15.39
C PRO A 196 5.86 -11.18 -16.64
N GLU A 197 5.16 -11.12 -17.77
CA GLU A 197 5.79 -11.40 -19.08
C GLU A 197 6.98 -10.46 -19.30
N GLN A 198 7.90 -10.85 -20.19
CA GLN A 198 9.09 -10.06 -20.48
C GLN A 198 8.67 -8.67 -20.98
N ARG A 199 9.11 -7.65 -20.26
CA ARG A 199 8.87 -6.24 -20.58
C ARG A 199 10.16 -5.67 -21.18
N ALA A 200 10.01 -4.94 -22.28
CA ALA A 200 11.08 -4.23 -22.95
C ALA A 200 10.76 -2.74 -22.97
N TYR A 201 11.78 -1.93 -22.70
CA TYR A 201 11.70 -0.48 -22.87
C TYR A 201 12.05 -0.08 -24.31
N PRO A 202 11.30 0.86 -24.94
CA PRO A 202 10.18 1.61 -24.38
C PRO A 202 8.81 0.95 -24.52
N GLU A 203 8.67 -0.07 -25.38
CA GLU A 203 7.36 -0.52 -25.90
C GLU A 203 6.41 -0.97 -24.80
N SER A 204 6.91 -1.63 -23.75
CA SER A 204 6.12 -2.12 -22.61
C SER A 204 5.70 -1.02 -21.62
N TYR A 205 6.34 0.14 -21.71
CA TYR A 205 6.15 1.28 -20.81
C TYR A 205 5.32 2.41 -21.43
N GLU A 206 5.06 2.34 -22.74
CA GLU A 206 4.18 3.29 -23.43
C GLU A 206 2.80 3.33 -22.78
N ILE A 207 2.30 4.55 -22.52
CA ILE A 207 0.98 4.76 -21.91
C ILE A 207 -0.09 4.56 -22.97
N LYS A 208 -1.04 3.68 -22.69
CA LYS A 208 -2.20 3.39 -23.54
C LYS A 208 -3.42 4.21 -23.14
N SER A 209 -3.68 4.29 -21.84
CA SER A 209 -4.86 4.97 -21.31
C SER A 209 -4.59 5.53 -19.91
N ILE A 210 -5.37 6.54 -19.52
CA ILE A 210 -5.37 7.10 -18.18
C ILE A 210 -6.78 7.07 -17.62
N ASP A 211 -6.94 6.39 -16.50
CA ASP A 211 -8.20 6.37 -15.76
C ASP A 211 -8.22 7.50 -14.72
N VAL A 212 -9.38 8.15 -14.61
CA VAL A 212 -9.63 9.27 -13.70
C VAL A 212 -10.77 8.90 -12.76
N SER A 213 -10.50 8.99 -11.46
CA SER A 213 -11.52 8.95 -10.41
C SER A 213 -11.58 10.30 -9.72
N MET A 214 -12.73 10.96 -9.76
CA MET A 214 -12.94 12.28 -9.18
C MET A 214 -14.15 12.29 -8.24
N VAL A 215 -13.87 12.70 -7.01
CA VAL A 215 -14.83 12.82 -5.92
C VAL A 215 -14.73 14.25 -5.40
N VAL A 216 -15.46 15.15 -6.07
CA VAL A 216 -15.38 16.61 -5.89
C VAL A 216 -16.78 17.22 -6.01
N PRO A 217 -17.02 18.50 -5.67
CA PRO A 217 -18.32 19.15 -5.84
C PRO A 217 -18.80 19.12 -7.30
N GLY A 218 -20.06 18.76 -7.50
CA GLY A 218 -20.72 18.58 -8.80
C GLY A 218 -20.61 19.80 -9.70
N SER A 219 -20.67 20.99 -9.10
CA SER A 219 -20.49 22.27 -9.79
C SER A 219 -19.14 22.45 -10.48
N THR A 220 -18.16 21.57 -10.21
CA THR A 220 -16.82 21.62 -10.82
C THR A 220 -16.52 20.47 -11.76
N HIS A 221 -17.46 19.52 -11.94
CA HIS A 221 -17.22 18.31 -12.73
C HIS A 221 -16.82 18.63 -14.17
N GLU A 222 -17.66 19.33 -14.92
CA GLU A 222 -17.40 19.66 -16.33
C GLU A 222 -16.07 20.41 -16.51
N ARG A 223 -15.80 21.42 -15.67
CA ARG A 223 -14.56 22.21 -15.74
C ARG A 223 -13.33 21.36 -15.43
N LEU A 224 -13.39 20.54 -14.39
CA LEU A 224 -12.27 19.69 -13.99
C LEU A 224 -12.00 18.61 -15.04
N GLN A 225 -13.03 17.98 -15.60
CA GLN A 225 -12.89 17.02 -16.69
C GLN A 225 -12.20 17.65 -17.90
N ALA A 226 -12.67 18.83 -18.35
CA ALA A 226 -12.04 19.54 -19.47
C ALA A 226 -10.59 19.96 -19.19
N SER A 227 -10.28 20.38 -17.95
CA SER A 227 -8.94 20.80 -17.55
C SER A 227 -7.97 19.61 -17.46
N LEU A 228 -8.41 18.47 -16.92
CA LEU A 228 -7.64 17.23 -16.87
C LEU A 228 -7.42 16.64 -18.26
N THR A 229 -8.44 16.53 -19.11
CA THR A 229 -8.29 16.00 -20.48
C THR A 229 -7.26 16.82 -21.27
N ARG A 230 -7.30 18.15 -21.16
CA ARG A 230 -6.31 19.01 -21.81
C ARG A 230 -4.91 18.80 -21.24
N GLY A 231 -4.76 18.89 -19.92
CA GLY A 231 -3.45 18.77 -19.26
C GLY A 231 -2.81 17.41 -19.46
N LEU A 232 -3.60 16.33 -19.53
CA LEU A 232 -3.13 14.99 -19.85
C LEU A 232 -2.78 14.87 -21.33
N GLY A 233 -3.60 15.38 -22.25
CA GLY A 233 -3.31 15.35 -23.69
C GLY A 233 -2.03 16.13 -24.07
N ASP A 234 -1.74 17.21 -23.36
CA ASP A 234 -0.50 17.98 -23.53
C ASP A 234 0.76 17.21 -23.09
N LEU A 235 0.63 16.28 -22.13
CA LEU A 235 1.74 15.53 -21.53
C LEU A 235 1.87 14.10 -22.09
N PHE A 236 0.77 13.50 -22.51
CA PHE A 236 0.66 12.13 -22.98
C PHE A 236 0.00 12.12 -24.36
N SER A 237 0.83 12.05 -25.40
CA SER A 237 0.35 12.11 -26.79
C SER A 237 -0.43 10.85 -27.16
N GLY A 238 -1.64 11.02 -27.70
CA GLY A 238 -2.46 9.91 -28.24
C GLY A 238 -3.08 8.98 -27.20
N VAL A 239 -3.14 9.40 -25.93
CA VAL A 239 -3.65 8.59 -24.82
C VAL A 239 -5.14 8.83 -24.58
N ASP A 240 -5.90 7.76 -24.42
CA ASP A 240 -7.31 7.82 -24.05
C ASP A 240 -7.48 8.14 -22.57
N VAL A 241 -8.34 9.11 -22.25
CA VAL A 241 -8.66 9.50 -20.87
C VAL A 241 -10.06 9.02 -20.52
N HIS A 242 -10.17 8.14 -19.52
CA HIS A 242 -11.45 7.58 -19.08
C HIS A 242 -11.83 8.08 -17.69
N PHE A 243 -13.01 8.70 -17.57
CA PHE A 243 -13.58 9.08 -16.27
C PHE A 243 -14.34 7.91 -15.66
N LYS A 244 -13.61 7.00 -14.97
CA LYS A 244 -14.17 5.77 -14.39
C LYS A 244 -15.11 6.02 -13.22
N HIS A 245 -14.83 7.03 -12.41
CA HIS A 245 -15.63 7.35 -11.23
C HIS A 245 -15.80 8.87 -11.12
N VAL A 246 -17.05 9.32 -11.07
CA VAL A 246 -17.40 10.73 -10.89
C VAL A 246 -18.47 10.81 -9.81
N GLU A 247 -18.13 11.44 -8.69
CA GLU A 247 -19.01 11.55 -7.52
C GLU A 247 -19.08 12.99 -7.04
N ASP A 248 -20.31 13.47 -6.78
CA ASP A 248 -20.56 14.78 -6.20
C ASP A 248 -20.44 14.75 -4.67
N THR A 249 -19.49 15.49 -4.12
CA THR A 249 -19.33 15.61 -2.66
C THR A 249 -20.26 16.64 -2.03
N SER A 250 -20.88 17.51 -2.84
CA SER A 250 -21.66 18.70 -2.47
C SER A 250 -20.90 19.73 -1.60
N LEU A 251 -19.62 19.48 -1.29
CA LEU A 251 -18.87 20.21 -0.27
C LEU A 251 -17.49 20.58 -0.77
N ASP A 252 -17.22 21.89 -0.84
CA ASP A 252 -15.91 22.45 -1.22
C ASP A 252 -14.75 21.98 -0.33
N SER A 253 -15.06 21.49 0.86
CA SER A 253 -14.08 20.93 1.79
C SER A 253 -13.61 19.52 1.43
N ARG A 254 -14.29 18.83 0.50
CA ARG A 254 -14.04 17.43 0.15
C ARG A 254 -13.72 17.29 -1.32
N TRP A 255 -12.43 17.19 -1.61
CA TRP A 255 -11.92 16.92 -2.93
C TRP A 255 -10.96 15.75 -2.88
N TYR A 256 -11.20 14.77 -3.74
CA TYR A 256 -10.27 13.69 -4.02
C TYR A 256 -10.24 13.42 -5.51
N ILE A 257 -9.04 13.34 -6.09
CA ILE A 257 -8.85 13.03 -7.50
C ILE A 257 -7.68 12.07 -7.59
N LEU A 258 -7.87 10.94 -8.28
CA LEU A 258 -6.86 9.95 -8.60
C LEU A 258 -6.74 9.83 -10.11
N LEU A 259 -5.51 9.86 -10.60
CA LEU A 259 -5.16 9.51 -11.98
C LEU A 259 -4.37 8.20 -11.97
N VAL A 260 -4.70 7.27 -12.85
CA VAL A 260 -3.97 6.01 -13.02
C VAL A 260 -3.57 5.86 -14.48
N ALA A 261 -2.27 5.93 -14.77
CA ALA A 261 -1.75 5.62 -16.11
C ALA A 261 -1.58 4.12 -16.28
N HIS A 262 -2.00 3.61 -17.44
CA HIS A 262 -1.89 2.20 -17.82
C HIS A 262 -0.93 2.05 -18.99
N SER A 263 0.10 1.21 -18.83
CA SER A 263 0.97 0.87 -19.96
C SER A 263 0.36 -0.21 -20.86
N THR A 264 0.90 -0.34 -22.07
CA THR A 264 0.65 -1.44 -23.01
C THR A 264 0.87 -2.83 -22.41
N SER A 265 1.81 -2.97 -21.45
CA SER A 265 2.13 -4.23 -20.75
C SER A 265 1.43 -4.39 -19.39
N GLY A 266 0.45 -3.53 -19.09
CA GLY A 266 -0.36 -3.60 -17.87
C GLY A 266 0.30 -3.03 -16.62
N ILE A 267 1.37 -2.22 -16.73
CA ILE A 267 1.88 -1.45 -15.59
C ILE A 267 0.86 -0.37 -15.22
N ARG A 268 0.75 -0.08 -13.91
CA ARG A 268 -0.14 0.94 -13.36
C ARG A 268 0.66 1.92 -12.50
N TRP A 269 0.54 3.20 -12.81
CA TRP A 269 1.10 4.28 -12.00
C TRP A 269 -0.01 5.20 -11.50
N GLY A 270 -0.19 5.26 -10.19
CA GLY A 270 -1.17 6.13 -9.56
C GLY A 270 -0.56 7.45 -9.07
N HIS A 271 -1.28 8.54 -9.28
CA HIS A 271 -1.01 9.83 -8.63
C HIS A 271 -2.31 10.50 -8.20
N ASP A 272 -2.39 10.90 -6.93
CA ASP A 272 -3.61 11.46 -6.36
C ASP A 272 -3.43 12.81 -5.68
N TRP A 273 -4.57 13.44 -5.42
CA TRP A 273 -4.64 14.68 -4.67
C TRP A 273 -5.89 14.69 -3.79
N LEU A 274 -5.67 14.90 -2.49
CA LEU A 274 -6.71 15.10 -1.49
C LEU A 274 -6.60 16.51 -0.92
N GLY A 275 -7.71 17.25 -0.90
CA GLY A 275 -7.71 18.58 -0.32
C GLY A 275 -9.08 19.26 -0.21
N SER A 276 -9.02 20.57 -0.01
CA SER A 276 -10.19 21.44 0.13
C SER A 276 -9.96 22.70 -0.67
N ILE A 277 -11.03 23.28 -1.23
CA ILE A 277 -10.97 24.64 -1.77
C ILE A 277 -10.72 25.61 -0.60
N PRO A 278 -9.71 26.50 -0.69
CA PRO A 278 -9.50 27.52 0.33
C PRO A 278 -10.72 28.44 0.46
N LYS A 279 -11.12 28.79 1.68
CA LYS A 279 -12.29 29.67 1.96
C LYS A 279 -12.25 31.02 1.24
N LYS A 280 -11.05 31.52 0.90
CA LYS A 280 -10.83 32.81 0.22
C LYS A 280 -10.72 32.70 -1.31
N THR A 281 -11.06 31.56 -1.88
CA THR A 281 -10.97 31.33 -3.33
C THR A 281 -11.99 32.19 -4.07
N LYS A 282 -11.51 33.23 -4.76
CA LYS A 282 -12.37 34.14 -5.55
C LYS A 282 -12.74 33.57 -6.92
N ASN A 283 -11.91 32.69 -7.47
CA ASN A 283 -12.09 32.09 -8.78
C ASN A 283 -11.90 30.56 -8.67
N ARG A 284 -13.00 29.81 -8.78
CA ARG A 284 -13.01 28.35 -8.68
C ARG A 284 -12.33 27.70 -9.88
N ASP A 285 -12.49 28.25 -11.07
CA ASP A 285 -11.89 27.70 -12.29
C ASP A 285 -10.37 27.79 -12.24
N MET A 286 -9.84 28.89 -11.72
CA MET A 286 -8.39 29.03 -11.51
C MET A 286 -7.86 27.99 -10.52
N PHE A 287 -8.62 27.69 -9.46
CA PHE A 287 -8.26 26.64 -8.51
C PHE A 287 -8.29 25.26 -9.18
N VAL A 288 -9.34 24.96 -9.96
CA VAL A 288 -9.45 23.73 -10.75
C VAL A 288 -8.26 23.57 -11.68
N ASP A 289 -7.86 24.61 -12.40
CA ASP A 289 -6.71 24.55 -13.32
C ASP A 289 -5.37 24.39 -12.58
N GLN A 290 -5.24 24.93 -11.37
CA GLN A 290 -4.05 24.71 -10.54
C GLN A 290 -3.96 23.27 -10.06
N VAL A 291 -5.06 22.70 -9.54
CA VAL A 291 -5.12 21.31 -9.10
C VAL A 291 -4.89 20.36 -10.28
N SER A 292 -5.54 20.60 -11.41
CA SER A 292 -5.40 19.80 -12.64
C SER A 292 -3.96 19.78 -13.14
N ARG A 293 -3.32 20.96 -13.26
CA ARG A 293 -1.91 21.03 -13.69
C ARG A 293 -0.98 20.28 -12.74
N LYS A 294 -1.18 20.42 -11.42
CA LYS A 294 -0.36 19.72 -10.42
C LYS A 294 -0.51 18.21 -10.54
N LEU A 295 -1.74 17.73 -10.66
CA LEU A 295 -2.04 16.30 -10.80
C LEU A 295 -1.47 15.71 -12.08
N CYS A 296 -1.74 16.35 -13.23
CA CYS A 296 -1.25 15.87 -14.54
C CYS A 296 0.28 15.83 -14.56
N ARG A 297 0.93 16.88 -14.03
CA ARG A 297 2.38 16.93 -13.93
C ARG A 297 2.93 15.86 -12.98
N GLY A 298 2.29 15.66 -11.83
CA GLY A 298 2.70 14.64 -10.87
C GLY A 298 2.60 13.23 -11.44
N LEU A 299 1.54 12.91 -12.20
CA LEU A 299 1.44 11.63 -12.91
C LEU A 299 2.53 11.50 -13.98
N TYR A 300 2.80 12.56 -14.75
CA TYR A 300 3.86 12.54 -15.76
C TYR A 300 5.24 12.29 -15.13
N ASP A 301 5.55 12.99 -14.04
CA ASP A 301 6.82 12.80 -13.31
C ASP A 301 6.92 11.37 -12.77
N GLU A 302 5.81 10.79 -12.31
CA GLU A 302 5.73 9.42 -11.81
C GLU A 302 5.99 8.37 -12.91
N VAL A 303 5.38 8.54 -14.08
CA VAL A 303 5.59 7.67 -15.25
C VAL A 303 7.03 7.80 -15.79
N ALA A 304 7.59 9.02 -15.77
CA ALA A 304 8.94 9.29 -16.27
C ALA A 304 10.05 8.56 -15.49
N VAL A 305 9.78 8.09 -14.26
CA VAL A 305 10.70 7.24 -13.51
C VAL A 305 10.92 5.87 -14.19
N CYS A 306 10.01 5.44 -15.07
CA CYS A 306 10.09 4.18 -15.82
C CYS A 306 10.16 2.92 -14.91
N GLY A 307 9.50 2.98 -13.76
CA GLY A 307 9.35 1.84 -12.83
C GLY A 307 8.20 0.91 -13.20
N GLN A 308 8.20 -0.32 -12.69
CA GLN A 308 7.04 -1.21 -12.77
C GLN A 308 5.98 -0.95 -11.71
N VAL A 309 6.26 -0.05 -10.78
CA VAL A 309 5.39 0.35 -9.68
C VAL A 309 5.54 1.83 -9.40
N ASP A 310 4.47 2.46 -8.95
CA ASP A 310 4.54 3.81 -8.40
C ASP A 310 5.17 3.85 -6.99
N VAL A 311 5.42 5.06 -6.49
CA VAL A 311 6.13 5.31 -5.22
C VAL A 311 5.40 4.74 -4.01
N HIS A 312 4.08 4.66 -4.08
CA HIS A 312 3.22 4.18 -3.00
C HIS A 312 3.04 2.67 -3.07
N LEU A 313 2.85 2.12 -4.26
CA LEU A 313 2.72 0.67 -4.44
C LEU A 313 4.00 -0.03 -4.00
N GLN A 314 5.18 0.54 -4.27
CA GLN A 314 6.45 -0.07 -3.93
C GLN A 314 6.59 -0.36 -2.43
N ASP A 315 6.19 0.56 -1.55
CA ASP A 315 6.25 0.34 -0.11
C ASP A 315 5.19 -0.65 0.39
N GLN A 316 4.04 -0.69 -0.28
CA GLN A 316 2.90 -1.53 0.08
C GLN A 316 3.12 -3.01 -0.27
N VAL A 317 3.87 -3.31 -1.35
CA VAL A 317 4.15 -4.69 -1.76
C VAL A 317 5.24 -5.36 -0.92
N VAL A 318 6.08 -4.60 -0.20
CA VAL A 318 7.25 -5.15 0.54
C VAL A 318 6.86 -6.27 1.49
N VAL A 319 5.75 -6.12 2.22
CA VAL A 319 5.30 -7.16 3.16
C VAL A 319 4.97 -8.46 2.43
N PHE A 320 4.34 -8.40 1.26
CA PHE A 320 4.02 -9.58 0.46
C PHE A 320 5.27 -10.20 -0.18
N GLN A 321 6.22 -9.37 -0.62
CA GLN A 321 7.53 -9.84 -1.10
C GLN A 321 8.32 -10.57 -0.01
N ALA A 322 8.26 -10.07 1.23
CA ALA A 322 8.94 -10.67 2.37
C ALA A 322 8.28 -11.99 2.80
N LEU A 323 6.95 -12.09 2.71
CA LEU A 323 6.21 -13.30 3.11
C LEU A 323 6.21 -14.41 2.04
N CYS A 324 6.35 -14.05 0.75
CA CYS A 324 6.24 -15.03 -0.33
C CYS A 324 7.40 -16.03 -0.39
N GLU A 325 7.17 -17.17 -1.03
CA GLU A 325 8.19 -18.15 -1.37
C GLU A 325 8.95 -17.73 -2.63
N GLY A 326 10.28 -17.87 -2.58
CA GLY A 326 11.15 -17.63 -3.72
C GLY A 326 11.39 -16.15 -3.97
N TYR A 327 11.68 -15.82 -5.23
CA TYR A 327 12.08 -14.48 -5.63
C TYR A 327 10.89 -13.67 -6.15
N SER A 328 10.84 -12.39 -5.77
CA SER A 328 9.88 -11.41 -6.27
C SER A 328 10.57 -10.09 -6.65
N SER A 329 9.99 -9.34 -7.60
CA SER A 329 10.57 -8.09 -8.08
C SER A 329 9.52 -7.03 -8.43
N PHE A 330 9.72 -5.83 -7.90
CA PHE A 330 8.92 -4.63 -8.16
C PHE A 330 9.86 -3.40 -8.27
N PRO A 331 10.65 -3.32 -9.36
CA PRO A 331 11.61 -2.26 -9.54
C PRO A 331 10.89 -0.93 -9.83
N ARG A 332 11.40 0.16 -9.26
CA ARG A 332 10.85 1.50 -9.46
C ARG A 332 11.64 2.35 -10.47
N GLY A 333 12.87 1.98 -10.81
CA GLY A 333 13.67 2.74 -11.77
C GLY A 333 14.36 3.97 -11.17
N ASP A 334 14.27 4.23 -9.86
CA ASP A 334 15.02 5.33 -9.19
C ASP A 334 16.55 5.11 -9.13
N ALA A 335 17.08 4.14 -9.88
CA ALA A 335 18.51 3.90 -9.96
C ALA A 335 19.19 5.04 -10.72
N SER A 336 20.17 5.69 -10.10
CA SER A 336 21.04 6.67 -10.75
C SER A 336 22.06 6.06 -11.71
N ASP A 337 22.09 4.74 -11.86
CA ASP A 337 22.91 4.06 -12.86
C ASP A 337 22.11 4.01 -14.15
N ASP A 338 22.71 4.43 -15.27
CA ASP A 338 22.18 4.46 -16.65
C ASP A 338 21.74 3.09 -17.23
N SER A 339 21.48 2.10 -16.36
CA SER A 339 21.05 0.76 -16.74
C SER A 339 19.52 0.75 -16.86
N PRO A 340 18.95 0.42 -18.04
CA PRO A 340 17.51 0.29 -18.17
C PRO A 340 16.96 -0.78 -17.22
N PRO A 341 15.69 -0.64 -16.76
CA PRO A 341 15.03 -1.58 -15.84
C PRO A 341 15.07 -3.05 -16.30
N ASP A 342 15.20 -3.27 -17.61
CA ASP A 342 15.18 -4.56 -18.29
C ASP A 342 16.32 -5.49 -17.83
N THR A 343 17.46 -4.94 -17.38
CA THR A 343 18.63 -5.71 -16.94
C THR A 343 18.39 -6.63 -15.73
N LEU A 344 17.29 -6.45 -14.98
CA LEU A 344 16.97 -7.26 -13.80
C LEU A 344 15.88 -8.31 -14.03
N ILE A 345 15.02 -8.14 -15.04
CA ILE A 345 13.95 -9.11 -15.35
C ILE A 345 14.53 -10.30 -16.11
N ASP A 346 15.48 -10.05 -17.02
CA ASP A 346 16.20 -11.10 -17.76
C ASP A 346 16.96 -12.06 -16.81
N ALA A 347 17.38 -11.58 -15.64
CA ALA A 347 18.03 -12.38 -14.61
C ALA A 347 17.10 -13.41 -13.93
N MET A 348 15.78 -13.29 -14.06
CA MET A 348 14.82 -14.28 -13.56
C MET A 348 14.47 -15.35 -14.61
N GLY A 349 14.59 -15.04 -15.91
CA GLY A 349 14.30 -15.95 -17.03
C GLY A 349 15.53 -16.75 -17.49
N ASN A 350 16.72 -16.15 -17.43
CA ASN A 350 17.99 -16.77 -17.74
C ASN A 350 18.91 -16.68 -16.52
N LEU A 351 18.93 -17.73 -15.70
CA LEU A 351 19.95 -17.92 -14.65
C LEU A 351 21.31 -18.29 -15.27
N ASP A 352 21.80 -17.47 -16.21
CA ASP A 352 23.22 -17.45 -16.55
C ASP A 352 23.88 -16.35 -15.71
N ILE A 353 24.71 -16.81 -14.77
CA ILE A 353 25.29 -16.07 -13.64
C ILE A 353 26.34 -15.01 -14.08
N ASP A 354 26.46 -14.68 -15.37
CA ASP A 354 27.69 -14.08 -15.90
C ASP A 354 27.62 -12.60 -16.33
N THR A 355 26.51 -11.88 -16.18
CA THR A 355 26.48 -10.44 -16.56
C THR A 355 25.84 -9.46 -15.57
N GLY A 356 25.23 -9.91 -14.47
CA GLY A 356 24.71 -9.02 -13.42
C GLY A 356 24.86 -9.62 -12.02
N ARG A 357 25.90 -9.26 -11.28
CA ARG A 357 26.12 -9.78 -9.91
C ARG A 357 24.97 -9.39 -8.99
N MET A 358 24.18 -10.36 -8.53
CA MET A 358 23.24 -10.18 -7.41
C MET A 358 24.02 -9.72 -6.18
N ARG A 359 23.79 -8.47 -5.75
CA ARG A 359 24.43 -7.90 -4.58
C ARG A 359 23.45 -7.93 -3.40
N LYS A 360 23.72 -8.79 -2.43
CA LYS A 360 22.95 -8.85 -1.17
C LYS A 360 23.11 -7.53 -0.39
N GLU A 361 22.00 -6.97 0.07
CA GLU A 361 21.98 -5.74 0.86
C GLU A 361 22.36 -6.00 2.32
N LYS A 362 22.96 -5.00 2.95
CA LYS A 362 23.10 -4.95 4.41
C LYS A 362 21.83 -4.33 4.97
N THR A 363 21.24 -4.96 5.98
CA THR A 363 19.89 -4.62 6.45
C THR A 363 19.88 -3.99 7.84
N ASN A 364 21.02 -3.48 8.33
CA ASN A 364 21.14 -2.93 9.68
C ASN A 364 20.47 -1.55 9.83
N GLU A 365 20.12 -0.90 8.72
CA GLU A 365 19.45 0.40 8.65
C GLU A 365 18.52 0.42 7.41
N PRO A 366 17.55 1.35 7.29
CA PRO A 366 16.73 1.51 6.10
C PRO A 366 17.54 1.58 4.81
N PHE A 367 17.14 0.82 3.79
CA PHE A 367 17.96 0.63 2.59
C PHE A 367 17.15 0.45 1.29
N GLY A 368 17.85 0.62 0.16
CA GLY A 368 17.36 0.35 -1.18
C GLY A 368 16.77 1.56 -1.91
N TYR A 369 16.30 1.35 -3.14
CA TYR A 369 15.65 2.39 -3.95
C TYR A 369 14.22 2.68 -3.49
N GLY A 370 13.68 3.81 -3.92
CA GLY A 370 12.34 4.25 -3.54
C GLY A 370 12.30 5.18 -2.35
N SER A 371 11.08 5.48 -1.95
CA SER A 371 10.77 6.36 -0.83
C SER A 371 11.36 5.87 0.50
N LEU A 372 11.55 6.77 1.45
CA LEU A 372 11.95 6.41 2.81
C LEU A 372 10.95 5.45 3.48
N HIS A 373 9.67 5.48 3.07
CA HIS A 373 8.63 4.52 3.45
C HIS A 373 8.99 3.10 2.99
N THR A 374 9.36 2.94 1.71
CA THR A 374 9.82 1.67 1.14
C THR A 374 11.04 1.13 1.87
N GLN A 375 12.06 1.98 2.06
CA GLN A 375 13.30 1.62 2.74
C GLN A 375 13.04 1.17 4.20
N THR A 376 12.12 1.86 4.87
CA THR A 376 11.68 1.52 6.24
C THR A 376 10.94 0.18 6.26
N ALA A 377 10.03 -0.07 5.34
CA ALA A 377 9.29 -1.33 5.26
C ALA A 377 10.24 -2.53 5.04
N ARG A 378 11.24 -2.38 4.18
CA ARG A 378 12.24 -3.43 3.93
C ARG A 378 13.07 -3.72 5.17
N TRP A 379 13.52 -2.68 5.87
CA TRP A 379 14.24 -2.81 7.14
C TRP A 379 13.41 -3.53 8.21
N VAL A 380 12.16 -3.12 8.42
CA VAL A 380 11.29 -3.81 9.39
C VAL A 380 11.06 -5.27 9.00
N ALA A 381 10.85 -5.55 7.72
CA ALA A 381 10.70 -6.91 7.24
C ALA A 381 11.96 -7.76 7.50
N SER A 382 13.17 -7.23 7.28
CA SER A 382 14.41 -7.96 7.56
C SER A 382 14.66 -8.18 9.05
N GLU A 383 14.31 -7.22 9.91
CA GLU A 383 14.45 -7.38 11.37
C GLU A 383 13.48 -8.44 11.92
N MET A 384 12.25 -8.48 11.38
CA MET A 384 11.22 -9.41 11.83
C MET A 384 11.33 -10.80 11.18
N LEU A 385 11.91 -10.90 9.97
CA LEU A 385 12.09 -12.15 9.21
C LEU A 385 13.55 -12.33 8.79
N PRO A 386 14.40 -12.92 9.65
CA PRO A 386 15.83 -13.09 9.36
C PRO A 386 16.14 -13.94 8.12
N SER A 387 15.18 -14.72 7.61
CA SER A 387 15.33 -15.53 6.40
C SER A 387 15.09 -14.75 5.10
N VAL A 388 14.53 -13.55 5.16
CA VAL A 388 14.33 -12.70 3.98
C VAL A 388 15.66 -12.10 3.55
N GLU A 389 15.91 -12.14 2.24
CA GLU A 389 17.11 -11.54 1.66
C GLU A 389 16.74 -10.53 0.58
N PHE A 390 17.35 -9.35 0.66
CA PHE A 390 17.17 -8.30 -0.33
C PHE A 390 18.42 -8.17 -1.18
N TYR A 391 18.23 -7.97 -2.48
CA TYR A 391 19.29 -7.86 -3.47
C TYR A 391 19.08 -6.61 -4.33
N ASN A 392 20.19 -6.07 -4.85
CA ASN A 392 20.21 -4.99 -5.84
C ASN A 392 19.33 -3.81 -5.38
N LYS A 393 19.64 -3.26 -4.20
CA LYS A 393 18.90 -2.15 -3.60
C LYS A 393 17.40 -2.44 -3.40
N GLY A 394 17.07 -3.70 -3.16
CA GLY A 394 15.71 -4.15 -2.88
C GLY A 394 14.82 -4.28 -4.11
N ASN A 395 15.38 -4.23 -5.32
CA ASN A 395 14.65 -4.55 -6.56
C ASN A 395 14.29 -6.03 -6.64
N LEU A 396 15.10 -6.90 -6.02
CA LEU A 396 14.87 -8.33 -5.96
C LEU A 396 14.82 -8.76 -4.49
N VAL A 397 13.79 -9.52 -4.12
CA VAL A 397 13.57 -10.00 -2.75
C VAL A 397 13.40 -11.50 -2.79
N LYS A 398 14.22 -12.23 -2.04
CA LYS A 398 13.99 -13.64 -1.71
C LYS A 398 13.19 -13.68 -0.42
N GLY A 399 11.90 -13.99 -0.52
CA GLY A 399 11.00 -14.00 0.62
C GLY A 399 11.20 -15.21 1.53
N ALA A 400 10.63 -15.14 2.73
CA ALA A 400 10.76 -16.13 3.79
C ALA A 400 10.06 -17.47 3.47
N GLY A 401 9.15 -17.49 2.48
CA GLY A 401 8.37 -18.68 2.15
C GLY A 401 7.48 -19.13 3.30
N ILE A 402 6.72 -18.19 3.86
CA ILE A 402 5.81 -18.48 4.97
C ILE A 402 4.75 -19.50 4.54
N SER A 403 4.52 -20.48 5.39
CA SER A 403 3.42 -21.45 5.30
C SER A 403 2.86 -21.67 6.70
N MET A 404 1.54 -21.62 6.87
CA MET A 404 0.88 -21.94 8.13
C MET A 404 0.44 -23.40 8.12
N LYS A 405 0.70 -24.12 9.21
CA LYS A 405 0.32 -25.52 9.38
C LYS A 405 -0.91 -25.66 10.26
#